data_AF-A0A2T2U7H6-F1
#
_entry.id   AF-A0A2T2U7H6-F1
#
_cell.length_a   1.000
_cell.length_b   1.000
_cell.length_c   1.000
_cell.angle_alpha   90.00
_cell.angle_beta   90.00
_cell.angle_gamma   90.00
#
_symmetry.space_group_name_H-M   'P 1'
#
loop_
_entity.id
_entity.type
_entity.pdbx_description
1 polymer ?
#
loop_
_entity_poly.entity_id
_entity_poly.type
_entity_poly.pdbx_seq_one_letter_code
_entity_poly.pdbx_strand_id
1 'polypeptide(L)'
;MKLVKAIIRREGAKSKSELHEKTLLEIGVSDSFVEPTVQTIMEAGRTGEVGDGKIFVQPVEHVYRIRTGEEDEQAVTPVGSG
;
A
#
# COMPACT_ATOMS: atom_id res chain seq x y z
N MET A 1 -11.33 -5.21 7.21
CA MET A 1 -10.00 -4.58 7.07
C MET A 1 -9.14 -5.31 6.08
N LYS A 2 -8.20 -4.61 5.43
CA LYS A 2 -7.28 -5.20 4.45
C LYS A 2 -5.85 -4.68 4.59
N LEU A 3 -4.91 -5.49 4.14
CA LEU A 3 -3.55 -5.09 3.86
C LEU A 3 -3.40 -4.91 2.34
N VAL A 4 -3.11 -3.68 1.92
CA VAL A 4 -2.77 -3.36 0.53
C VAL A 4 -1.25 -3.47 0.40
N LYS A 5 -0.78 -4.44 -0.37
CA LYS A 5 0.64 -4.62 -0.70
C LYS A 5 0.89 -4.20 -2.13
N ALA A 6 1.79 -3.26 -2.36
CA ALA A 6 2.15 -2.83 -3.71
C ALA A 6 3.64 -2.99 -3.95
N ILE A 7 4.01 -3.62 -5.06
CA ILE A 7 5.38 -3.66 -5.55
C ILE A 7 5.42 -2.72 -6.74
N ILE A 8 6.06 -1.57 -6.60
CA ILE A 8 6.17 -0.56 -7.65
C ILE A 8 7.62 -0.38 -8.11
N ARG A 9 7.80 -0.01 -9.37
CA ARG A 9 9.13 0.37 -9.89
C ARG A 9 9.65 1.59 -9.12
N ARG A 10 10.94 1.59 -8.79
CA ARG A 10 11.62 2.75 -8.22
C ARG A 10 12.26 3.60 -9.33
N GLU A 11 11.95 4.88 -9.39
CA GLU A 11 12.64 5.83 -10.28
C GLU A 11 14.02 6.21 -9.70
N GLY A 12 15.04 6.34 -10.57
CA GLY A 12 16.37 6.83 -10.20
C GLY A 12 17.46 5.78 -9.98
N ALA A 13 17.14 4.48 -9.94
CA ALA A 13 18.14 3.43 -9.87
C ALA A 13 18.64 3.02 -11.26
N LYS A 14 19.84 3.47 -11.64
CA LYS A 14 20.54 2.94 -12.82
C LYS A 14 21.12 1.57 -12.47
N SER A 15 20.37 0.50 -12.69
CA SER A 15 20.91 -0.86 -12.59
C SER A 15 21.71 -1.21 -13.84
N LYS A 16 22.93 -1.73 -13.67
CA LYS A 16 23.76 -2.32 -14.74
C LYS A 16 23.31 -3.74 -15.15
N SER A 17 22.19 -4.22 -14.62
CA SER A 17 21.65 -5.58 -14.80
C SER A 17 20.15 -5.56 -15.13
N GLU A 18 19.61 -6.69 -15.60
CA GLU A 18 18.17 -6.91 -15.88
C GLU A 18 17.25 -6.81 -14.63
N LEU A 19 17.82 -6.52 -13.45
CA LEU A 19 17.09 -6.35 -12.21
C LEU A 19 16.76 -4.86 -11.98
N HIS A 20 15.49 -4.52 -12.24
CA HIS A 20 14.95 -3.22 -11.87
C HIS A 20 14.68 -3.16 -10.36
N GLU A 21 15.20 -2.14 -9.68
CA GLU A 21 14.85 -1.88 -8.28
C GLU A 21 13.35 -1.63 -8.12
N LYS A 22 12.77 -2.23 -7.07
CA LYS A 22 11.35 -2.09 -6.74
C LYS A 22 11.19 -1.71 -5.28
N THR A 23 10.15 -0.95 -5.00
CA THR A 23 9.71 -0.61 -3.65
C THR A 23 8.50 -1.46 -3.30
N LEU A 24 8.55 -2.13 -2.14
CA LEU A 24 7.40 -2.78 -1.53
C LEU A 24 6.74 -1.82 -0.54
N LEU A 25 5.46 -1.52 -0.77
CA LEU A 25 4.58 -0.80 0.14
C LEU A 25 3.65 -1.80 0.82
N GLU A 26 3.48 -1.69 2.13
CA GLU A 26 2.50 -2.46 2.91
C GLU A 26 1.66 -1.49 3.74
N ILE A 27 0.36 -1.40 3.44
CA ILE A 27 -0.53 -0.38 4.00
C ILE A 27 -1.78 -1.06 4.57
N GLY A 28 -1.95 -1.00 5.89
CA GLY A 28 -3.16 -1.45 6.57
C GLY A 28 -4.27 -0.40 6.47
N VAL A 29 -5.44 -0.78 5.95
CA VAL A 29 -6.57 0.12 5.73
C VAL A 29 -7.90 -0.51 6.16
N SER A 30 -8.88 0.33 6.48
CA SER A 30 -10.27 -0.10 6.64
C SER A 30 -10.87 -0.44 5.27
N ASP A 31 -11.98 -1.19 5.25
CA ASP A 31 -12.54 -1.69 3.99
C ASP A 31 -13.01 -0.56 3.06
N SER A 32 -13.45 0.57 3.62
CA SER A 32 -13.83 1.77 2.87
C SER A 32 -12.65 2.47 2.18
N PHE A 33 -11.43 2.28 2.67
CA PHE A 33 -10.21 2.89 2.12
C PHE A 33 -9.45 2.00 1.14
N VAL A 34 -9.89 0.76 0.89
CA VAL A 34 -9.23 -0.16 -0.03
C VAL A 34 -9.18 0.41 -1.45
N GLU A 35 -10.34 0.77 -2.00
CA GLU A 35 -10.43 1.25 -3.38
C GLU A 35 -9.68 2.58 -3.59
N PRO A 36 -9.86 3.61 -2.73
CA PRO A 36 -9.07 4.85 -2.83
C PRO A 36 -7.56 4.60 -2.77
N THR A 37 -7.10 3.68 -1.91
CA THR A 37 -5.67 3.35 -1.79
C THR A 37 -5.15 2.69 -3.05
N VAL A 38 -5.88 1.71 -3.60
CA VAL A 38 -5.50 1.01 -4.83
C VAL A 38 -5.41 1.97 -6.01
N GLN A 39 -6.44 2.82 -6.20
CA GLN A 39 -6.46 3.79 -7.30
C GLN A 39 -5.31 4.79 -7.19
N THR A 40 -5.07 5.33 -5.99
CA THR A 40 -3.97 6.29 -5.76
C THR A 40 -2.61 5.68 -6.09
N ILE A 41 -2.35 4.44 -5.65
CA ILE A 41 -1.08 3.75 -5.95
C ILE A 41 -0.97 3.48 -7.46
N MET A 42 -2.07 3.08 -8.10
CA MET A 42 -2.08 2.79 -9.53
C MET A 42 -1.81 4.04 -10.36
N GLU A 43 -2.45 5.17 -10.04
CA GLU A 43 -2.24 6.45 -10.72
C GLU A 43 -0.80 6.96 -10.53
N ALA A 44 -0.27 6.90 -9.30
CA ALA A 44 1.07 7.38 -9.00
C ALA A 44 2.19 6.47 -9.53
N GLY A 45 1.96 5.15 -9.59
CA GLY A 45 2.95 4.15 -9.96
C GLY A 45 2.94 3.75 -11.44
N ARG A 46 1.99 4.25 -12.24
CA ARG A 46 1.84 3.88 -13.65
C ARG A 46 2.69 4.78 -14.55
N THR A 47 3.65 4.18 -15.24
CA THR A 47 4.40 4.81 -16.34
C THR A 47 3.84 4.41 -17.71
N GLY A 48 3.08 3.31 -17.77
CA GLY A 48 2.61 2.72 -19.02
C GLY A 48 3.54 1.65 -19.60
N GLU A 49 4.70 1.45 -18.98
CA GLU A 49 5.72 0.50 -19.40
C GLU A 49 5.61 -0.85 -18.68
N VAL A 50 6.15 -1.89 -19.31
CA VAL A 50 6.25 -3.20 -18.68
C VAL A 50 7.14 -3.11 -17.44
N GLY A 51 6.59 -3.51 -16.30
CA GLY A 51 7.32 -3.56 -15.03
C GLY A 51 6.88 -2.56 -13.98
N ASP A 52 5.86 -1.73 -14.27
CA ASP A 52 5.29 -0.74 -13.33
C ASP A 52 5.00 -1.33 -11.94
N GLY A 53 4.43 -2.54 -11.88
CA GLY A 53 4.22 -3.18 -10.60
C GLY A 53 3.06 -4.16 -10.53
N LYS A 54 2.72 -4.52 -9.29
CA LYS A 54 1.51 -5.26 -8.92
C LYS A 54 1.00 -4.75 -7.58
N ILE A 55 -0.31 -4.77 -7.39
CA ILE A 55 -0.98 -4.48 -6.12
C ILE A 55 -1.74 -5.74 -5.71
N PHE A 56 -1.63 -6.12 -4.44
CA PHE A 56 -2.33 -7.24 -3.82
C PHE A 56 -3.15 -6.70 -2.65
N VAL A 57 -4.36 -7.22 -2.49
CA VAL A 57 -5.24 -6.90 -1.36
C VAL A 57 -5.49 -8.18 -0.59
N GLN A 58 -5.11 -8.20 0.68
CA GLN A 58 -5.21 -9.38 1.54
C GLN A 58 -6.15 -9.11 2.72
N PRO A 59 -6.97 -10.08 3.15
CA PRO A 59 -7.74 -9.96 4.37
C PRO A 59 -6.80 -9.86 5.58
N VAL A 60 -7.17 -9.03 6.55
CA VAL A 60 -6.52 -8.94 7.86
C VAL A 60 -7.58 -9.17 8.91
N GLU A 61 -7.35 -10.16 9.78
CA GLU A 61 -8.30 -10.52 10.84
C GLU A 61 -8.30 -9.49 11.97
N HIS A 62 -7.11 -9.04 12.39
CA HIS A 62 -6.95 -8.10 13.49
C HIS A 62 -5.87 -7.06 13.25
N VAL A 63 -6.09 -5.83 13.73
CA VAL A 63 -5.06 -4.77 13.77
C VAL A 63 -5.05 -4.10 15.13
N TYR A 64 -3.85 -3.78 15.61
CA TYR A 64 -3.66 -3.14 16.92
C TYR A 64 -2.79 -1.91 16.77
N ARG A 65 -3.24 -0.76 17.29
CA ARG A 65 -2.41 0.43 17.40
C ARG A 65 -1.64 0.39 18.72
N ILE A 66 -0.34 0.13 18.63
CA ILE A 66 0.56 -0.03 19.78
C ILE A 66 0.43 1.10 20.82
N ARG A 67 0.32 2.36 20.38
CA ARG A 67 0.31 3.52 21.28
C ARG A 67 -0.95 3.64 22.12
N THR A 68 -2.12 3.35 21.56
CA THR A 68 -3.43 3.60 22.18
C THR A 68 -4.15 2.32 22.61
N GLY A 69 -3.74 1.17 22.10
CA GLY A 69 -4.49 -0.08 22.24
C GLY A 69 -5.75 -0.13 21.39
N GLU A 70 -5.99 0.85 20.51
CA GLU A 70 -7.12 0.82 19.59
C GLU A 70 -7.02 -0.42 18.68
N GLU A 71 -8.16 -1.04 18.43
CA GLU A 71 -8.27 -2.27 17.64
C GLU A 71 -8.97 -1.99 16.30
N ASP A 72 -8.61 -2.81 15.33
CA ASP A 72 -9.24 -2.92 14.02
C ASP A 72 -9.46 -1.56 13.33
N GLU A 73 -10.71 -1.21 13.03
CA GLU A 73 -11.04 0.00 12.27
C GLU A 73 -10.53 1.27 12.96
N GLN A 74 -10.58 1.32 14.31
CA GLN A 74 -10.06 2.45 15.06
C GLN A 74 -8.54 2.55 14.95
N ALA A 75 -7.85 1.41 14.81
CA ALA A 75 -6.41 1.37 14.65
C ALA A 75 -5.92 1.95 13.30
N VAL A 76 -6.74 1.87 12.24
CA VAL A 76 -6.39 2.33 10.88
C VAL A 76 -7.14 3.57 10.40
N THR A 77 -8.13 4.05 11.16
CA THR A 77 -8.82 5.29 10.81
C THR A 77 -7.89 6.49 10.99
N PRO A 78 -7.83 7.43 10.02
CA PRO A 78 -7.05 8.65 10.14
C PRO A 78 -7.44 9.45 11.38
N VAL A 79 -6.46 9.74 12.24
CA VAL A 79 -6.65 10.50 13.47
C VAL A 79 -6.90 11.97 13.11
N GLY A 80 -8.10 12.49 13.38
CA GLY A 80 -8.48 13.87 13.06
C GLY A 80 -9.67 14.03 12.09
N SER A 81 -10.36 12.95 11.74
CA SER A 81 -11.55 12.97 10.86
C SER A 81 -12.86 13.33 11.59
N GLY A 82 -12.78 14.09 12.68
CA GLY A 82 -13.92 14.53 13.49
C GLY A 82 -14.50 15.86 13.02
#